data_AF-A0A059LB34-F1
#
_entry.id   AF-A0A059LB34-F1
#
_cell.length_a   1.000
_cell.length_b   1.000
_cell.length_c   1.000
_cell.angle_alpha   90.00
_cell.angle_beta   90.00
_cell.angle_gamma   90.00
#
_symmetry.space_group_name_H-M   'P 1'
#
loop_
_entity.id
_entity.type
_entity.pdbx_description
1 polymer ?
#
loop_
_entity_poly.entity_id
_entity_poly.type
_entity_poly.pdbx_seq_one_letter_code
_entity_poly.pdbx_strand_id
1 'polypeptide(L)'
;MRAFVEQEDCRNLPLDEALRRLLAGFVLPGEAQKIDRIVEAFAARYCACNPEAFASPDGAYLLAFAAVMLNTDAHNPQAERRIAAADFVLMAQQEADGGEFVPILPADQLLDMHARILARQFEVPRGGTAEDDEAGDDLG
;
A
#
# COMPACT_ATOMS: atom_id res chain seq x y z
N MET A 1 -10.42 0.11 -12.90
CA MET A 1 -9.37 -0.07 -11.88
C MET A 1 -7.98 -0.14 -12.52
N ARG A 2 -7.64 -1.16 -13.32
CA ARG A 2 -6.30 -1.28 -13.96
C ARG A 2 -5.84 -0.04 -14.76
N ALA A 3 -6.71 0.53 -15.61
CA ALA A 3 -6.38 1.71 -16.41
C ALA A 3 -6.01 2.98 -15.59
N PHE A 4 -6.46 3.10 -14.34
CA PHE A 4 -6.08 4.21 -13.45
C PHE A 4 -4.69 3.97 -12.86
N VAL A 5 -4.44 2.75 -12.37
CA VAL A 5 -3.11 2.33 -11.88
C VAL A 5 -2.06 2.46 -12.97
N GLU A 6 -2.40 2.10 -14.22
CA GLU A 6 -1.52 2.20 -15.38
C GLU A 6 -1.22 3.64 -15.83
N GLN A 7 -1.91 4.65 -15.29
CA GLN A 7 -1.64 6.07 -15.58
C GLN A 7 -0.85 6.76 -14.47
N GLU A 8 -0.73 6.13 -13.29
CA GLU A 8 0.05 6.68 -12.19
C GLU A 8 1.53 6.81 -12.58
N ASP A 9 2.08 7.99 -12.28
CA ASP A 9 3.51 8.28 -12.46
C ASP A 9 4.25 7.96 -11.17
N CYS A 10 4.82 6.76 -11.14
CA CYS A 10 5.59 6.24 -9.99
C CYS A 10 7.09 6.52 -10.09
N ARG A 11 7.55 7.27 -11.12
CA ARG A 11 8.98 7.48 -11.37
C ARG A 11 9.62 8.30 -10.26
N ASN A 12 10.80 7.89 -9.80
CA ASN A 12 11.59 8.55 -8.75
C ASN A 12 10.87 8.71 -7.40
N LEU A 13 9.79 7.95 -7.16
CA LEU A 13 9.10 7.93 -5.88
C LEU A 13 9.43 6.64 -5.13
N PRO A 14 9.67 6.70 -3.81
CA PRO A 14 9.76 5.48 -3.01
C PRO A 14 8.41 4.76 -3.01
N LEU A 15 8.43 3.43 -2.84
CA LEU A 15 7.24 2.59 -2.98
C LEU A 15 6.10 3.04 -2.07
N ASP A 16 6.38 3.41 -0.81
CA ASP A 16 5.37 3.86 0.15
C ASP A 16 4.67 5.15 -0.28
N GLU A 17 5.37 6.06 -0.96
CA GLU A 17 4.80 7.32 -1.43
C GLU A 17 3.95 7.12 -2.68
N ALA A 18 4.41 6.28 -3.61
CA ALA A 18 3.62 5.91 -4.78
C ALA A 18 2.35 5.15 -4.36
N LEU A 19 2.47 4.22 -3.40
CA LEU A 19 1.34 3.47 -2.86
C LEU A 19 0.34 4.39 -2.15
N ARG A 20 0.82 5.38 -1.40
CA ARG A 20 -0.04 6.36 -0.74
C ARG A 20 -0.85 7.18 -1.74
N ARG A 21 -0.23 7.66 -2.82
CA ARG A 21 -0.93 8.41 -3.88
C ARG A 21 -2.01 7.57 -4.55
N LEU A 22 -1.67 6.31 -4.85
CA LEU A 22 -2.61 5.35 -5.38
C LEU A 22 -3.82 5.22 -4.45
N LEU A 23 -3.59 4.89 -3.18
CA LEU A 23 -4.65 4.67 -2.20
C LEU A 23 -5.49 5.92 -1.92
N ALA A 24 -4.92 7.12 -2.05
CA ALA A 24 -5.66 8.38 -1.94
C ALA A 24 -6.67 8.59 -3.06
N GLY A 25 -6.46 7.99 -4.24
CA GLY A 25 -7.40 8.02 -5.36
C GLY A 25 -8.45 6.91 -5.34
N PHE A 26 -8.33 5.92 -4.45
CA PHE A 26 -9.22 4.76 -4.40
C PHE A 26 -10.03 4.71 -3.12
N VAL A 27 -11.34 4.58 -3.25
CA VAL A 27 -12.17 4.05 -2.17
C VAL A 27 -11.84 2.57 -2.06
N LEU A 28 -11.12 2.17 -0.99
CA LEU A 28 -10.82 0.77 -0.78
C LEU A 28 -12.13 -0.01 -0.53
N PRO A 29 -12.48 -0.97 -1.39
CA PRO A 29 -13.62 -1.84 -1.14
C PRO A 29 -13.33 -2.71 0.09
N GLY A 30 -14.33 -2.91 0.96
CA GLY A 30 -14.19 -3.70 2.20
C GLY A 30 -13.93 -5.21 2.01
N GLU A 31 -13.85 -5.69 0.76
CA GLU A 31 -13.53 -7.08 0.44
C GLU A 31 -12.01 -7.23 0.23
N ALA A 32 -11.35 -8.03 1.07
CA ALA A 32 -9.90 -8.27 1.01
C ALA A 32 -9.41 -8.68 -0.39
N GLN A 33 -10.21 -9.45 -1.13
CA GLN A 33 -9.91 -9.91 -2.50
C GLN A 33 -9.77 -8.77 -3.52
N LYS A 34 -10.38 -7.61 -3.28
CA LYS A 34 -10.27 -6.45 -4.17
C LYS A 34 -9.03 -5.61 -3.87
N ILE A 35 -8.61 -5.55 -2.61
CA ILE A 35 -7.36 -4.88 -2.20
C ILE A 35 -6.17 -5.59 -2.85
N ASP A 36 -6.16 -6.92 -2.78
CA ASP A 36 -5.16 -7.80 -3.39
C ASP A 36 -4.89 -7.44 -4.87
N ARG A 37 -5.95 -7.34 -5.68
CA ARG A 37 -5.87 -6.97 -7.11
C ARG A 37 -5.34 -5.57 -7.37
N ILE A 38 -5.60 -4.61 -6.47
CA ILE A 38 -5.10 -3.24 -6.60
C ILE A 38 -3.60 -3.21 -6.31
N VAL A 39 -3.17 -3.88 -5.23
CA VAL A 39 -1.75 -3.97 -4.83
C VAL A 39 -0.94 -4.72 -5.89
N GLU A 40 -1.46 -5.82 -6.44
CA GLU A 40 -0.82 -6.57 -7.53
C GLU A 40 -0.63 -5.70 -8.78
N ALA A 41 -1.68 -4.99 -9.22
CA ALA A 41 -1.59 -4.09 -10.37
C ALA A 41 -0.60 -2.94 -10.13
N PHE A 42 -0.56 -2.41 -8.90
CA PHE A 42 0.38 -1.37 -8.50
C PHE A 42 1.82 -1.86 -8.54
N ALA A 43 2.10 -3.04 -7.99
CA ALA A 43 3.45 -3.61 -7.98
C ALA A 43 4.01 -3.79 -9.40
N ALA A 44 3.18 -4.35 -10.30
CA ALA A 44 3.54 -4.49 -11.71
C ALA A 44 3.82 -3.12 -12.37
N ARG A 45 2.97 -2.12 -12.11
CA ARG A 45 3.18 -0.76 -12.62
C ARG A 45 4.43 -0.10 -12.05
N TYR A 46 4.66 -0.22 -10.74
CA TYR A 46 5.79 0.39 -10.07
C TYR A 46 7.11 -0.13 -10.63
N CYS A 47 7.21 -1.45 -10.87
CA CYS A 47 8.39 -2.06 -11.50
C CYS A 47 8.55 -1.59 -12.97
N ALA A 48 7.45 -1.45 -13.71
CA ALA A 48 7.51 -0.91 -15.07
C ALA A 48 7.99 0.56 -15.12
N CYS A 49 7.64 1.36 -14.10
CA CYS A 49 8.12 2.74 -13.96
C CYS A 49 9.55 2.84 -13.40
N ASN A 50 9.97 1.87 -12.59
CA ASN A 50 11.26 1.86 -11.89
C ASN A 50 11.94 0.48 -12.05
N PRO A 51 12.49 0.16 -13.25
CA PRO A 51 13.02 -1.18 -13.53
C PRO A 51 14.21 -1.60 -12.65
N GLU A 52 14.93 -0.63 -12.07
CA GLU A 52 16.09 -0.86 -11.21
C GLU A 52 15.74 -0.90 -9.71
N ALA A 53 14.48 -0.61 -9.34
CA ALA A 53 14.09 -0.53 -7.94
C ALA A 53 13.84 -1.91 -7.30
N PHE A 54 13.38 -2.89 -8.08
CA PHE A 54 13.08 -4.23 -7.63
C PHE A 54 13.53 -5.28 -8.65
N ALA A 55 13.99 -6.43 -8.16
CA ALA A 55 14.37 -7.56 -9.01
C ALA A 55 13.15 -8.24 -9.67
N SER A 56 11.99 -8.21 -9.01
CA SER A 56 10.75 -8.82 -9.50
C SER A 56 9.51 -8.04 -9.04
N PRO A 57 8.39 -8.12 -9.79
CA PRO A 57 7.09 -7.62 -9.35
C PRO A 57 6.61 -8.23 -8.04
N ASP A 58 6.98 -9.49 -7.77
CA ASP A 58 6.58 -10.22 -6.56
C ASP A 58 7.18 -9.57 -5.31
N GLY A 59 8.45 -9.15 -5.35
CA GLY A 59 9.07 -8.40 -4.27
C GLY A 59 8.40 -7.05 -4.02
N ALA A 60 8.07 -6.30 -5.10
CA ALA A 60 7.33 -5.05 -4.98
C ALA A 60 5.92 -5.26 -4.38
N TYR A 61 5.25 -6.35 -4.75
CA TYR A 61 3.95 -6.74 -4.22
C TYR A 61 4.01 -7.05 -2.72
N LEU A 62 4.95 -7.90 -2.30
CA LEU A 62 5.13 -8.28 -0.90
C LEU A 62 5.44 -7.05 -0.04
N LEU A 63 6.32 -6.16 -0.51
CA LEU A 63 6.65 -4.93 0.21
C LEU A 63 5.46 -3.96 0.28
N ALA A 64 4.69 -3.81 -0.79
CA ALA A 64 3.48 -2.99 -0.78
C ALA A 64 2.44 -3.56 0.20
N PHE A 65 2.27 -4.87 0.26
CA PHE A 65 1.36 -5.53 1.20
C PHE A 65 1.82 -5.34 2.65
N ALA A 66 3.12 -5.50 2.93
CA ALA A 66 3.72 -5.19 4.23
C ALA A 66 3.48 -3.73 4.64
N ALA A 67 3.61 -2.78 3.71
CA ALA A 67 3.35 -1.36 3.95
C ALA A 67 1.88 -1.09 4.29
N VAL A 68 0.91 -1.73 3.61
CA VAL A 68 -0.52 -1.62 3.94
C VAL A 68 -0.81 -2.19 5.34
N MET A 69 -0.23 -3.33 5.69
CA MET A 69 -0.37 -3.94 7.03
C MET A 69 0.22 -3.03 8.10
N LEU A 70 1.42 -2.49 7.89
CA LEU A 70 2.06 -1.55 8.80
C LEU A 70 1.22 -0.29 9.00
N ASN A 71 0.67 0.28 7.92
CA ASN A 71 -0.19 1.45 8.01
C ASN A 71 -1.46 1.16 8.82
N THR A 72 -2.10 0.01 8.55
CA THR A 72 -3.30 -0.42 9.27
C THR A 72 -3.00 -0.62 10.74
N ASP A 73 -1.89 -1.27 11.07
CA ASP A 73 -1.45 -1.45 12.43
C ASP A 73 -1.14 -0.10 13.12
N ALA A 74 -0.29 0.74 12.53
CA ALA A 74 0.20 1.97 13.13
C ALA A 74 -0.90 3.01 13.39
N HIS A 75 -1.92 3.07 12.53
CA HIS A 75 -2.97 4.10 12.58
C HIS A 75 -4.33 3.56 13.03
N ASN A 76 -4.42 2.28 13.41
CA ASN A 76 -5.60 1.73 14.06
C ASN A 76 -5.54 2.02 15.58
N PRO A 77 -6.50 2.78 16.16
CA PRO A 77 -6.52 3.05 17.60
C PRO A 77 -6.80 1.81 18.44
N GLN A 78 -7.36 0.75 17.85
CA GLN A 78 -7.67 -0.52 18.53
C GLN A 78 -6.54 -1.56 18.43
N ALA A 79 -5.40 -1.24 17.82
CA ALA A 79 -4.30 -2.20 17.69
C ALA A 79 -3.63 -2.46 19.05
N GLU A 80 -3.65 -3.72 19.50
CA GLU A 80 -3.08 -4.15 20.77
C GLU A 80 -1.55 -4.33 20.72
N ARG A 81 -1.02 -4.68 19.54
CA ARG A 81 0.41 -4.90 19.32
C ARG A 81 0.87 -4.17 18.06
N ARG A 82 1.82 -3.25 18.23
CA ARG A 82 2.41 -2.52 17.11
C ARG A 82 3.52 -3.32 16.43
N ILE A 83 3.59 -3.22 15.11
CA ILE A 83 4.67 -3.80 14.30
C ILE A 83 5.94 -2.97 14.50
N ALA A 84 6.95 -3.56 15.14
CA ALA A 84 8.24 -2.91 15.33
C ALA A 84 9.03 -2.87 14.00
N ALA A 85 10.03 -1.99 13.92
CA ALA A 85 10.82 -1.85 12.70
C ALA A 85 11.54 -3.16 12.30
N ALA A 86 11.99 -3.95 13.29
CA ALA A 86 12.57 -5.27 13.04
C ALA A 86 11.54 -6.27 12.47
N ASP A 87 10.31 -6.24 12.97
CA ASP A 87 9.22 -7.09 12.46
C ASP A 87 8.87 -6.70 11.01
N PHE A 88 8.86 -5.40 10.71
CA PHE A 88 8.62 -4.91 9.36
C PHE A 88 9.68 -5.39 8.36
N VAL A 89 10.96 -5.41 8.77
CA VAL A 89 12.05 -5.96 7.92
C VAL A 89 11.85 -7.46 7.67
N LEU A 90 11.38 -8.22 8.66
CA LEU A 90 11.07 -9.65 8.49
C LEU A 90 9.85 -9.87 7.59
N MET A 91 8.85 -9.00 7.65
CA MET A 91 7.70 -9.04 6.75
C MET A 91 8.07 -8.68 5.31
N ALA A 92 9.11 -7.85 5.12
CA ALA A 92 9.63 -7.42 3.84
C ALA A 92 10.75 -8.33 3.30
N GLN A 93 10.57 -9.65 3.41
CA GLN A 93 11.49 -10.66 2.86
C GLN A 93 10.86 -11.40 1.68
N GLN A 94 11.71 -11.83 0.76
CA GLN A 94 11.35 -12.72 -0.35
C GLN A 94 12.29 -13.93 -0.36
N GLU A 95 11.80 -15.05 -0.88
CA GLU A 95 12.61 -16.24 -1.07
C GLU A 95 13.58 -16.04 -2.25
N ALA A 96 14.87 -16.25 -1.99
CA ALA A 96 15.93 -16.22 -3.00
C ALA A 96 16.17 -17.62 -3.58
N ASP A 97 16.91 -17.67 -4.70
CA ASP A 97 17.36 -18.92 -5.31
C ASP A 97 18.20 -19.74 -4.31
N GLY A 98 17.58 -20.75 -3.70
CA GLY A 98 18.17 -21.55 -2.62
C GLY A 98 17.31 -21.70 -1.37
N GLY A 99 16.13 -21.06 -1.32
CA GLY A 99 15.19 -21.18 -0.20
C GLY A 99 15.53 -20.30 1.00
N GLU A 100 16.52 -19.42 0.87
CA GLU A 100 16.85 -18.42 1.90
C GLU A 100 15.93 -17.20 1.76
N PHE A 101 15.44 -16.69 2.88
CA PHE A 101 14.65 -15.47 2.91
C PHE A 101 15.57 -14.26 3.04
N VAL A 102 15.58 -13.41 2.02
CA VAL A 102 16.39 -12.20 1.98
C VAL A 102 15.51 -10.95 1.99
N PRO A 103 15.94 -9.84 2.62
CA PRO A 103 15.21 -8.58 2.54
C PRO A 103 14.98 -8.13 1.10
N ILE A 104 13.77 -7.65 0.80
CA ILE A 104 13.41 -7.16 -0.55
C ILE A 104 14.22 -5.91 -0.91
N LEU A 105 14.50 -5.06 0.08
CA LEU A 105 15.35 -3.87 -0.02
C LEU A 105 16.40 -3.85 1.09
N PRO A 106 17.47 -3.06 0.96
CA PRO A 106 18.42 -2.79 2.04
C PRO A 106 17.71 -2.35 3.33
N ALA A 107 18.24 -2.79 4.47
CA ALA A 107 17.58 -2.59 5.77
C ALA A 107 17.36 -1.11 6.11
N ASP A 108 18.32 -0.23 5.80
CA ASP A 108 18.20 1.21 5.95
C ASP A 108 17.00 1.79 5.19
N GLN A 109 16.78 1.36 3.94
CA GLN A 109 15.63 1.78 3.15
C GLN A 109 14.30 1.29 3.74
N LEU A 110 14.26 0.07 4.28
CA LEU A 110 13.09 -0.48 4.95
C LEU A 110 12.78 0.26 6.26
N LEU A 111 13.81 0.62 7.02
CA LEU A 111 13.67 1.40 8.26
C LEU A 111 13.17 2.83 7.96
N ASP A 112 13.70 3.47 6.91
CA ASP A 112 13.23 4.77 6.47
C ASP A 112 11.76 4.72 6.00
N MET A 113 11.38 3.65 5.30
CA MET A 113 10.00 3.41 4.89
C MET A 113 9.07 3.24 6.11
N HIS A 114 9.49 2.43 7.10
CA HIS A 114 8.75 2.24 8.35
C HIS A 114 8.49 3.57 9.04
N ALA A 115 9.53 4.39 9.22
CA ALA A 115 9.41 5.70 9.85
C ALA A 115 8.43 6.63 9.10
N ARG A 116 8.46 6.65 7.76
CA ARG A 116 7.55 7.46 6.94
C ARG A 116 6.09 7.00 7.06
N ILE A 117 5.84 5.69 7.10
CA ILE A 117 4.48 5.13 7.26
C ILE A 117 3.93 5.46 8.64
N LEU A 118 4.75 5.38 9.69
CA LEU A 118 4.36 5.79 11.05
C LEU A 118 4.06 7.29 11.13
N ALA A 119 4.87 8.12 10.46
CA ALA A 119 4.70 9.57 10.48
C ALA A 119 3.46 10.06 9.74
N ARG A 120 3.04 9.37 8.68
CA ARG A 120 1.89 9.77 7.85
C ARG A 120 1.02 8.57 7.48
N GLN A 121 -0.24 8.60 7.89
CA GLN A 121 -1.25 7.60 7.51
C GLN A 121 -1.55 7.63 6.00
N PHE A 122 -1.75 6.47 5.38
CA PHE A 122 -2.34 6.39 4.04
C PHE A 122 -3.76 6.94 4.07
N GLU A 123 -3.96 8.06 3.38
CA GLU A 123 -5.29 8.63 3.19
C GLU A 123 -6.03 7.71 2.23
N VAL A 124 -7.11 7.11 2.71
CA VAL A 124 -8.05 6.37 1.88
C VAL A 124 -9.35 7.16 1.99
N PRO A 125 -9.87 7.74 0.89
CA PRO A 125 -11.19 8.31 0.90
C PRO A 125 -12.14 7.23 1.39
N ARG A 126 -12.68 7.40 2.60
CA ARG A 126 -13.82 6.59 3.02
C ARG A 126 -14.89 6.98 2.02
N GLY A 127 -15.26 6.04 1.15
CA GLY A 127 -16.40 6.25 0.26
C GLY A 127 -17.52 6.70 1.17
N GLY A 128 -17.90 7.97 1.06
CA GLY A 128 -19.12 8.43 1.67
C GLY A 128 -20.17 7.46 1.20
N THR A 129 -20.98 6.95 2.12
CA THR A 129 -22.29 6.50 1.72
C THR A 129 -22.84 7.64 0.86
N ALA A 130 -23.06 7.37 -0.43
CA ALA A 130 -23.94 8.20 -1.21
C ALA A 130 -25.34 7.97 -0.61
N GLU A 131 -25.56 8.58 0.55
CA GLU A 131 -26.87 9.02 1.02
C GLU A 131 -27.03 10.44 0.47
N ASP A 132 -26.96 10.55 -0.86
CA ASP A 132 -27.53 11.69 -1.56
C ASP A 132 -29.02 11.36 -1.78
N ASP A 133 -29.86 12.31 -1.38
CA ASP A 133 -31.20 12.56 -1.91
C ASP A 133 -32.32 11.56 -1.61
N GLU A 134 -32.84 11.57 -0.37
CA GLU A 134 -34.31 11.51 -0.19
C GLU A 134 -34.83 12.91 0.19
N ALA A 135 -35.16 13.64 -0.88
CA ALA A 135 -36.25 14.60 -1.01
C ALA A 135 -36.61 15.45 0.21
N GLY A 136 -36.21 16.72 0.15
CA GLY A 136 -37.12 17.77 0.55
C GLY A 136 -38.39 17.68 -0.32
N ASP A 137 -39.48 17.20 0.27
CA ASP A 137 -40.83 17.51 -0.15
C ASP A 137 -41.53 18.20 1.04
N ASP A 138 -41.20 19.49 1.20
CA ASP A 138 -42.04 20.45 1.88
C ASP A 138 -42.90 21.12 0.80
N LEU A 139 -44.16 20.70 0.68
CA LEU A 139 -45.23 21.55 0.16
C LEU A 139 -46.51 21.27 0.96
N GLY A 140 -46.88 22.25 1.77
CA GLY A 140 -48.25 22.47 2.22
C GLY A 140 -49.18 22.98 1.14
#